data_AF-A0A536HL14-F1
#
_entry.id   AF-A0A536HL14-F1
#
_cell.length_a   1.000
_cell.length_b   1.000
_cell.length_c   1.000
_cell.angle_alpha   90.00
_cell.angle_beta   90.00
_cell.angle_gamma   90.00
#
_symmetry.space_group_name_H-M   'P 1'
#
loop_
_entity.id
_entity.type
_entity.pdbx_description
1 polymer ?
#
loop_
_entity_poly.entity_id
_entity_poly.type
_entity_poly.pdbx_seq_one_letter_code
_entity_poly.pdbx_strand_id
1 'polypeptide(L)'
;AAGVVTASAGNHGQGVAFAAQLVGAPATVVLPQGVPLAKLTAIQRSGAETVLADGGYDEAHAVALEIARERGRTYVHAFDDDDV
;
A
#
# COMPACT_ATOMS: atom_id res chain seq x y z
N ALA A 1 6.09 -14.90 -6.14
CA ALA A 1 6.44 -13.47 -6.26
C ALA A 1 6.56 -12.88 -4.85
N ALA A 2 7.49 -11.95 -4.60
CA ALA A 2 7.69 -11.37 -3.27
C ALA A 2 6.52 -10.47 -2.80
N GLY A 3 5.71 -9.99 -3.75
CA GLY A 3 4.53 -9.14 -3.51
C GLY A 3 4.82 -7.66 -3.73
N VAL A 4 3.80 -6.83 -3.52
CA VAL A 4 3.85 -5.39 -3.72
C VAL A 4 3.58 -4.64 -2.42
N VAL A 5 4.08 -3.42 -2.33
CA VAL A 5 3.79 -2.50 -1.22
C VAL A 5 3.57 -1.09 -1.77
N THR A 6 2.65 -0.32 -1.16
CA THR A 6 2.43 1.08 -1.52
C THR A 6 2.05 1.90 -0.30
N ALA A 7 2.32 3.19 -0.30
CA ALA A 7 1.74 4.14 0.64
C ALA A 7 0.59 4.89 0.00
N SER A 8 -0.65 4.66 0.44
CA SER A 8 -1.82 5.43 -0.01
C SER A 8 -3.06 5.08 0.80
N ALA A 9 -3.69 6.11 1.36
CA ALA A 9 -5.04 6.02 1.92
C ALA A 9 -6.17 6.20 0.89
N GLY A 10 -5.87 6.55 -0.36
CA GLY A 10 -6.85 6.87 -1.40
C GLY A 10 -7.04 5.76 -2.45
N ASN A 11 -7.50 6.18 -3.64
CA ASN A 11 -7.81 5.29 -4.76
C ASN A 11 -6.61 4.45 -5.22
N HIS A 12 -5.39 4.98 -5.14
CA HIS A 12 -4.18 4.24 -5.50
C HIS A 12 -4.02 2.97 -4.64
N GLY A 13 -4.10 3.13 -3.32
CA GLY A 13 -4.00 2.00 -2.38
C GLY A 13 -5.08 0.95 -2.61
N GLN A 14 -6.31 1.38 -2.94
CA GLN A 14 -7.39 0.47 -3.33
C GLN A 14 -7.12 -0.22 -4.67
N GLY A 15 -6.63 0.51 -5.67
CA GLY A 15 -6.30 -0.01 -6.99
C GLY A 15 -5.19 -1.06 -6.94
N VAL A 16 -4.10 -0.78 -6.22
CA VAL A 16 -3.00 -1.72 -6.00
C VAL A 16 -3.48 -2.96 -5.26
N ALA A 17 -4.26 -2.79 -4.18
CA ALA A 17 -4.79 -3.92 -3.42
C ALA A 17 -5.72 -4.80 -4.28
N PHE A 18 -6.59 -4.19 -5.08
CA PHE A 18 -7.48 -4.91 -5.99
C PHE A 18 -6.71 -5.61 -7.12
N ALA A 19 -5.74 -4.95 -7.75
CA ALA A 19 -4.91 -5.55 -8.79
C ALA A 19 -4.12 -6.75 -8.26
N ALA A 20 -3.52 -6.62 -7.08
CA ALA A 20 -2.80 -7.71 -6.42
C ALA A 20 -3.72 -8.89 -6.10
N GLN A 21 -4.95 -8.63 -5.65
CA GLN A 21 -5.97 -9.66 -5.43
C GLN A 21 -6.28 -10.42 -6.71
N LEU A 22 -6.48 -9.72 -7.83
CA LEU A 22 -6.81 -10.33 -9.12
C LEU A 22 -5.71 -11.27 -9.64
N VAL A 23 -4.44 -10.94 -9.41
CA VAL A 23 -3.29 -11.74 -9.87
C VAL A 23 -2.79 -12.72 -8.80
N GLY A 24 -3.42 -12.79 -7.63
CA GLY A 24 -3.01 -13.66 -6.52
C GLY A 24 -1.66 -13.29 -5.90
N ALA A 25 -1.26 -12.02 -5.95
CA ALA A 25 -0.02 -11.52 -5.37
C ALA A 25 -0.24 -10.96 -3.95
N PRO A 26 0.71 -11.15 -3.02
CA PRO A 26 0.66 -10.47 -1.73
C PRO A 26 0.77 -8.96 -1.90
N ALA A 27 -0.07 -8.20 -1.20
CA ALA A 27 -0.02 -6.74 -1.17
C ALA A 27 -0.03 -6.19 0.25
N THR A 28 0.75 -5.12 0.47
CA THR A 28 0.67 -4.30 1.66
C THR A 28 0.39 -2.86 1.31
N VAL A 29 -0.56 -2.25 2.00
CA VAL A 29 -0.85 -0.83 1.89
C VAL A 29 -0.53 -0.18 3.22
N VAL A 30 0.36 0.80 3.20
CA VAL A 30 0.68 1.62 4.36
C VAL A 30 -0.17 2.88 4.34
N LEU A 31 -0.80 3.19 5.46
CA LEU A 31 -1.71 4.31 5.63
C LEU A 31 -1.33 5.14 6.86
N PRO A 32 -1.58 6.46 6.86
CA PRO A 32 -1.50 7.25 8.08
C PRO A 32 -2.56 6.79 9.10
N GLN A 33 -2.23 6.84 10.39
CA GLN A 33 -3.12 6.41 11.48
C GLN A 33 -4.48 7.14 11.49
N GLY A 34 -4.53 8.39 11.03
CA GLY A 34 -5.74 9.22 10.96
C GLY A 34 -6.66 8.94 9.77
N VAL A 35 -6.42 7.90 8.97
CA VAL A 35 -7.24 7.59 7.79
C VAL A 35 -8.69 7.26 8.19
N PRO A 36 -9.71 7.76 7.46
CA PRO A 36 -11.09 7.35 7.68
C PRO A 36 -11.28 5.83 7.58
N LEU A 37 -11.98 5.24 8.55
CA LEU A 37 -12.20 3.79 8.64
C LEU A 37 -12.76 3.20 7.33
N ALA A 38 -13.67 3.90 6.67
CA ALA A 38 -14.24 3.45 5.40
C ALA A 38 -13.17 3.18 4.31
N LYS A 39 -12.10 3.99 4.27
CA LYS A 39 -11.00 3.84 3.30
C LYS A 39 -10.10 2.66 3.68
N LEU A 40 -9.80 2.52 4.97
CA LEU A 40 -9.06 1.37 5.50
C LEU A 40 -9.78 0.05 5.20
N THR A 41 -11.07 -0.03 5.54
CA THR A 41 -11.89 -1.22 5.31
C THR A 41 -12.01 -1.57 3.83
N ALA A 42 -12.10 -0.59 2.94
CA ALA A 42 -12.15 -0.85 1.50
C ALA A 42 -10.89 -1.56 0.99
N ILE A 43 -9.70 -1.19 1.48
CA ILE A 43 -8.43 -1.85 1.12
C ILE A 43 -8.36 -3.25 1.73
N GLN A 44 -8.75 -3.42 2.99
CA GLN A 44 -8.76 -4.72 3.67
C GLN A 44 -9.69 -5.74 2.98
N ARG A 45 -10.80 -5.27 2.39
CA ARG A 45 -11.72 -6.13 1.62
C ARG A 45 -11.09 -6.74 0.37
N SER A 46 -10.05 -6.13 -0.19
CA SER A 46 -9.27 -6.71 -1.28
C SER A 46 -8.26 -7.76 -0.80
N GLY A 47 -8.17 -8.03 0.50
CA GLY A 47 -7.24 -9.01 1.08
C GLY A 47 -5.80 -8.50 1.24
N ALA A 48 -5.56 -7.21 1.02
CA ALA A 48 -4.27 -6.60 1.28
C ALA A 48 -4.01 -6.44 2.78
N GLU A 49 -2.76 -6.65 3.19
CA GLU A 49 -2.26 -6.30 4.53
C GLU A 49 -2.26 -4.77 4.66
N THR A 50 -2.79 -4.25 5.76
CA THR A 50 -2.78 -2.81 6.04
C THR A 50 -1.88 -2.50 7.21
N VAL A 51 -0.94 -1.56 7.03
CA VAL A 51 -0.05 -1.07 8.09
C VAL A 51 -0.40 0.39 8.38
N LEU A 52 -0.62 0.73 9.65
CA LEU A 52 -0.83 2.11 10.07
C LEU A 52 0.51 2.71 10.53
N ALA A 53 0.93 3.80 9.88
CA ALA A 53 2.07 4.58 10.28
C ALA A 53 1.62 5.80 11.10
N ASP A 54 2.39 6.11 12.14
CA ASP A 54 2.23 7.35 12.89
C ASP A 54 2.64 8.54 12.01
N GLY A 55 1.93 9.66 12.11
CA GLY A 55 2.18 10.84 11.29
C GLY A 55 1.32 10.93 10.03
N GLY A 56 1.88 11.51 8.98
CA GLY A 56 1.23 11.82 7.71
C GLY A 56 1.65 10.88 6.58
N TYR A 57 1.57 11.41 5.34
CA TYR A 57 1.90 10.64 4.14
C TYR A 57 3.39 10.30 4.06
N ASP A 58 4.27 11.24 4.43
CA ASP A 58 5.71 11.05 4.32
C ASP A 58 6.20 9.92 5.22
N GLU A 59 5.66 9.81 6.44
CA GLU A 59 5.94 8.70 7.35
C GLU A 59 5.38 7.37 6.81
N ALA A 60 4.16 7.36 6.29
CA ALA A 60 3.59 6.17 5.66
C ALA A 60 4.40 5.72 4.44
N HIS A 61 4.94 6.66 3.66
CA HIS A 61 5.82 6.40 2.53
C HIS A 61 7.16 5.81 2.97
N ALA A 62 7.80 6.41 3.98
CA ALA A 62 9.05 5.88 4.54
C ALA A 62 8.89 4.45 5.07
N VAL A 63 7.82 4.18 5.82
CA VAL A 63 7.49 2.82 6.31
C VAL A 63 7.26 1.84 5.15
N ALA A 64 6.58 2.28 4.08
CA ALA A 64 6.37 1.44 2.91
C ALA A 64 7.67 1.07 2.18
N LEU A 65 8.61 2.02 2.06
CA LEU A 65 9.94 1.77 1.49
C LEU A 65 10.78 0.84 2.38
N GLU A 66 10.67 0.97 3.70
CA GLU A 66 11.33 0.07 4.64
C GLU A 66 10.80 -1.36 4.48
N ILE A 67 9.48 -1.54 4.46
CA ILE A 67 8.84 -2.83 4.22
C ILE A 67 9.25 -3.41 2.86
N ALA A 68 9.33 -2.57 1.82
CA ALA A 68 9.79 -2.98 0.49
C ALA A 68 11.19 -3.61 0.57
N ARG A 69 12.13 -2.90 1.21
CA ARG A 69 13.51 -3.33 1.39
C ARG A 69 13.63 -4.59 2.24
N GLU A 70 12.95 -4.66 3.39
CA GLU A 70 13.06 -5.77 4.34
C GLU A 70 12.41 -7.06 3.84
N ARG A 71 11.26 -6.94 3.18
CA ARG A 71 10.49 -8.09 2.68
C ARG A 71 10.78 -8.42 1.22
N GLY A 72 11.67 -7.66 0.57
CA GLY A 72 11.99 -7.81 -0.86
C GLY A 72 10.80 -7.55 -1.79
N ARG A 73 9.87 -6.68 -1.39
CA ARG A 73 8.66 -6.34 -2.14
C ARG A 73 8.91 -5.17 -3.09
N THR A 74 8.18 -5.13 -4.19
CA THR A 74 8.21 -4.00 -5.11
C THR A 74 7.36 -2.87 -4.55
N TYR A 75 7.94 -1.68 -4.38
CA TYR A 75 7.16 -0.49 -4.05
C TYR A 75 6.44 0.02 -5.31
N VAL A 76 5.15 0.27 -5.22
CA VAL A 76 4.32 0.77 -6.33
C VAL A 76 4.02 2.25 -6.09
N HIS A 77 4.60 3.11 -6.92
CA HIS A 77 4.45 4.55 -6.81
C HIS A 77 3.03 4.99 -7.19
N ALA A 78 2.52 6.02 -6.49
CA ALA A 78 1.17 6.54 -6.73
C ALA A 78 1.07 7.47 -7.94
N PHE A 79 2.16 8.18 -8.25
CA PHE A 79 2.18 9.24 -9.26
C PHE A 79 3.55 9.41 -9.93
N ASP A 80 4.54 8.57 -9.63
CA ASP A 80 5.93 8.80 -10.06
C ASP A 80 6.57 7.46 -10.46
N ASP A 81 6.09 6.92 -11.57
CA ASP A 81 6.67 5.74 -12.23
C ASP A 81 6.89 6.12 -13.71
N ASP A 82 8.14 6.17 -14.16
CA ASP A 82 8.51 6.52 -15.53
C ASP A 82 8.05 5.46 -16.56
N ASP A 83 7.59 4.29 -16.11
CA ASP A 83 7.02 3.23 -16.96
C ASP A 83 5.52 3.46 -17.30
N VAL A 84 4.95 4.63 -16.97
CA VAL A 84 3.59 5.08 -17.35
C VAL A 84 3.60 6.38 -18.15
#